data_AF-A0A2E1XCX5-F1
#
_entry.id   AF-A0A2E1XCX5-F1
#
_cell.length_a   1.000
_cell.length_b   1.000
_cell.length_c   1.000
_cell.angle_alpha   90.00
_cell.angle_beta   90.00
_cell.angle_gamma   90.00
#
_symmetry.space_group_name_H-M   'P 1'
#
loop_
_entity.id
_entity.type
_entity.pdbx_description
1 polymer ?
#
loop_
_entity_poly.entity_id
_entity_poly.type
_entity_poly.pdbx_seq_one_letter_code
_entity_poly.pdbx_strand_id
1 'polypeptide(L)'
;MLVIYRRYEMGVKKMIVAGVWVAAAAVWAGIAVFYYAADPDKKEWTMAVVAGAIAVEVAFWTTAAMLGLTLIESRKAVFRFLAKPFRRNA
;
A
#
# COMPACT_ATOMS: atom_id res chain seq x y z
N MET A 1 -17.93 -20.33 5.72
CA MET A 1 -16.47 -20.45 5.56
C MET A 1 -15.87 -19.34 4.66
N LEU A 2 -16.38 -19.11 3.44
CA LEU A 2 -15.88 -18.08 2.50
C LEU A 2 -15.86 -16.62 3.03
N VAL A 3 -16.80 -16.24 3.88
CA VAL A 3 -16.90 -14.86 4.42
C VAL A 3 -15.77 -14.55 5.41
N ILE A 4 -15.36 -15.52 6.22
CA ILE A 4 -14.29 -15.35 7.23
C ILE A 4 -12.94 -15.21 6.53
N TYR A 5 -12.68 -16.04 5.52
CA TYR A 5 -11.45 -16.00 4.72
C TYR A 5 -11.29 -14.64 4.02
N ARG A 6 -12.37 -14.13 3.43
CA ARG A 6 -12.38 -12.81 2.77
C ARG A 6 -12.14 -11.66 3.73
N ARG A 7 -12.63 -11.75 4.97
CA ARG A 7 -12.41 -10.73 6.01
C ARG A 7 -10.97 -10.73 6.50
N TYR A 8 -10.36 -11.89 6.66
CA TYR A 8 -8.94 -12.02 7.02
C TYR A 8 -8.03 -11.43 5.93
N GLU A 9 -8.27 -11.77 4.66
CA GLU A 9 -7.52 -11.26 3.52
C GLU A 9 -7.57 -9.72 3.41
N MET A 10 -8.74 -9.12 3.63
CA MET A 10 -8.89 -7.66 3.65
C MET A 10 -8.18 -7.02 4.85
N GLY A 11 -8.13 -7.71 6.00
CA GLY A 11 -7.36 -7.26 7.16
C GLY A 11 -5.87 -7.20 6.86
N VAL A 12 -5.32 -8.25 6.24
CA VAL A 12 -3.90 -8.31 5.85
C VAL A 12 -3.55 -7.23 4.82
N LYS A 13 -4.35 -7.05 3.76
CA LYS A 13 -4.14 -6.00 2.76
C LYS A 13 -4.10 -4.60 3.40
N LYS A 14 -5.02 -4.32 4.33
CA LYS A 14 -5.04 -3.05 5.10
C LYS A 14 -3.83 -2.89 5.99
N MET A 15 -3.41 -3.95 6.69
CA MET A 15 -2.22 -3.93 7.54
C MET A 15 -0.95 -3.68 6.74
N ILE A 16 -0.82 -4.26 5.55
CA ILE A 16 0.33 -4.01 4.66
C ILE A 16 0.38 -2.53 4.27
N VAL A 17 -0.72 -1.97 3.75
CA VAL A 17 -0.77 -0.56 3.36
C VAL A 17 -0.49 0.36 4.55
N ALA A 18 -1.13 0.12 5.69
CA ALA A 18 -0.90 0.88 6.91
C ALA A 18 0.57 0.78 7.37
N GLY A 19 1.14 -0.42 7.35
CA GLY A 19 2.53 -0.66 7.74
C GLY A 19 3.53 0.11 6.88
N VAL A 20 3.36 0.12 5.56
CA VAL A 20 4.26 0.87 4.67
C VAL A 20 4.13 2.38 4.88
N TRP A 21 2.91 2.89 5.11
CA TRP A 21 2.72 4.32 5.42
C TRP A 21 3.28 4.72 6.78
N VAL A 22 3.15 3.86 7.80
CA VAL A 22 3.80 4.09 9.11
C VAL A 22 5.32 4.09 8.98
N ALA A 23 5.89 3.17 8.20
CA ALA A 23 7.32 3.14 7.93
C ALA A 23 7.78 4.41 7.19
N ALA A 24 7.06 4.86 6.17
CA ALA A 24 7.36 6.10 5.47
C ALA A 24 7.28 7.32 6.40
N ALA A 25 6.24 7.41 7.24
CA ALA A 25 6.12 8.46 8.25
C ALA A 25 7.28 8.44 9.27
N ALA A 26 7.70 7.25 9.70
CA ALA A 26 8.83 7.09 10.62
C ALA A 26 10.15 7.55 9.98
N VAL A 27 10.38 7.25 8.68
CA VAL A 27 11.55 7.75 7.94
C VAL A 27 11.55 9.28 7.92
N TRP A 28 10.42 9.91 7.61
CA TRP A 28 10.33 11.37 7.60
C TRP A 28 10.48 12.01 8.98
N ALA A 29 9.94 11.38 10.02
CA ALA A 29 10.19 11.80 11.39
C ALA A 29 11.69 11.71 11.74
N GLY A 30 12.36 10.64 11.31
CA GLY A 30 13.81 10.48 11.47
C GLY A 30 14.62 11.54 10.73
N ILE A 31 14.23 11.88 9.49
CA ILE A 31 14.87 12.96 8.72
C ILE A 31 14.69 14.31 9.41
N ALA A 32 13.51 14.60 9.96
CA ALA A 32 13.27 15.83 10.71
C ALA A 32 14.15 15.89 11.96
N VAL A 33 14.24 14.80 12.73
CA VAL A 33 15.15 14.72 13.89
C VAL A 33 16.61 14.90 13.46
N PHE A 34 17.03 14.25 12.37
CA PHE A 34 18.38 14.38 11.83
C PHE A 34 18.74 15.83 11.47
N TYR A 35 17.80 16.57 10.86
CA TYR A 35 18.00 17.98 10.54
C TYR A 35 18.32 18.83 11.78
N TYR A 36 17.58 18.64 12.87
CA TYR A 36 17.74 19.46 14.09
C TYR A 36 18.85 18.98 15.03
N ALA A 37 19.20 17.69 15.00
CA ALA A 37 20.13 17.11 15.95
C ALA A 37 21.57 16.98 15.43
N ALA A 38 21.76 16.91 14.10
CA ALA A 38 23.04 16.58 13.51
C ALA A 38 23.68 17.71 12.67
N ASP A 39 22.97 18.84 12.48
CA ASP A 39 23.39 19.97 11.62
C ASP A 39 24.07 19.51 10.31
N PRO A 40 23.37 18.70 9.49
CA PRO A 40 23.98 18.04 8.34
C PRO A 40 24.42 19.04 7.27
N ASP A 41 25.56 18.75 6.64
CA ASP A 41 25.98 19.51 5.47
C ASP A 41 25.05 19.21 4.26
N LYS A 42 25.06 20.07 3.24
CA LYS A 42 24.14 20.02 2.08
C LYS A 42 24.09 18.65 1.42
N LYS A 43 25.23 17.96 1.34
CA LYS A 43 25.34 16.62 0.75
C LYS A 43 24.57 15.59 1.58
N GLU A 44 24.77 15.57 2.89
CA GLU A 44 24.11 14.63 3.81
C GLU A 44 22.61 14.88 3.89
N TRP A 45 22.23 16.16 3.93
CA TRP A 45 20.84 16.56 3.87
C TRP A 45 20.14 16.08 2.58
N THR A 46 20.79 16.27 1.43
CA THR A 46 20.26 15.82 0.14
C THR A 46 20.05 14.31 0.12
N MET A 47 21.03 13.53 0.61
CA MET A 47 20.90 12.08 0.68
C MET A 47 19.75 11.63 1.59
N ALA A 48 19.58 12.27 2.75
CA ALA A 48 18.50 11.97 3.68
C ALA A 48 17.11 12.24 3.06
N VAL A 49 16.94 13.39 2.42
CA VAL A 49 15.67 13.74 1.75
C VAL A 49 15.37 12.81 0.57
N VAL A 50 16.38 12.44 -0.22
CA VAL A 50 16.23 11.45 -1.31
C VAL A 50 15.78 10.10 -0.77
N ALA A 51 16.35 9.63 0.34
CA ALA A 51 15.90 8.40 0.99
C ALA A 51 14.44 8.51 1.46
N GLY A 52 14.04 9.66 2.01
CA GLY A 52 12.65 9.95 2.38
C GLY A 52 11.68 9.95 1.18
N ALA A 53 12.12 10.49 0.04
CA ALA A 53 11.34 10.48 -1.20
C ALA A 53 11.13 9.05 -1.71
N ILE A 54 12.18 8.24 -1.74
CA ILE A 54 12.11 6.81 -2.13
C ILE A 54 11.13 6.05 -1.21
N ALA A 55 11.17 6.30 0.11
CA ALA A 55 10.24 5.67 1.04
C ALA A 55 8.77 5.98 0.72
N VAL A 56 8.48 7.22 0.31
CA VAL A 56 7.14 7.64 -0.11
C VAL A 56 6.74 7.03 -1.45
N GLU A 57 7.64 6.95 -2.42
CA GLU A 57 7.39 6.25 -3.69
C GLU A 57 6.98 4.80 -3.44
N VAL A 58 7.74 4.07 -2.59
CA VAL A 58 7.41 2.68 -2.23
C VAL A 58 6.02 2.58 -1.59
N ALA A 59 5.64 3.52 -0.73
CA ALA A 59 4.31 3.57 -0.13
C ALA A 59 3.20 3.76 -1.18
N PHE A 60 3.42 4.65 -2.14
CA PHE A 60 2.48 4.88 -3.24
C PHE A 60 2.37 3.66 -4.17
N TRP A 61 3.49 3.09 -4.60
CA TRP A 61 3.49 1.90 -5.47
C TRP A 61 2.84 0.69 -4.80
N THR A 62 3.07 0.49 -3.50
CA THR A 62 2.41 -0.57 -2.73
C THR A 62 0.91 -0.33 -2.65
N THR A 63 0.48 0.90 -2.37
CA THR A 63 -0.94 1.26 -2.34
C THR A 63 -1.60 1.04 -3.70
N ALA A 64 -0.96 1.47 -4.79
CA ALA A 64 -1.43 1.28 -6.15
C ALA A 64 -1.55 -0.22 -6.51
N ALA A 65 -0.56 -1.03 -6.15
CA ALA A 65 -0.60 -2.48 -6.34
C ALA A 65 -1.79 -3.13 -5.60
N MET A 66 -2.00 -2.75 -4.34
CA MET A 66 -3.13 -3.26 -3.55
C MET A 66 -4.48 -2.84 -4.13
N LEU A 67 -4.62 -1.58 -4.56
CA LEU A 67 -5.82 -1.09 -5.24
C LEU A 67 -6.06 -1.84 -6.56
N GLY A 68 -5.02 -2.05 -7.37
CA GLY A 68 -5.09 -2.82 -8.61
C GLY A 68 -5.61 -4.24 -8.39
N LEU A 69 -5.10 -4.95 -7.37
CA LEU A 69 -5.57 -6.28 -7.00
C LEU A 69 -7.06 -6.29 -6.62
N THR A 70 -7.50 -5.33 -5.79
CA THR A 70 -8.91 -5.22 -5.40
C THR A 70 -9.84 -4.93 -6.59
N LEU A 71 -9.38 -4.18 -7.59
CA LEU A 71 -10.12 -3.88 -8.82
C LEU A 71 -10.31 -5.13 -9.68
N ILE A 72 -9.27 -5.96 -9.83
CA ILE A 72 -9.35 -7.24 -10.56
C ILE A 72 -10.31 -8.21 -9.86
N GLU A 73 -10.22 -8.32 -8.53
CA GLU A 73 -11.13 -9.15 -7.73
C GLU A 73 -12.58 -8.70 -7.88
N SER A 74 -12.82 -7.39 -7.86
CA SER A 74 -14.16 -6.81 -8.04
C SER A 74 -14.72 -7.11 -9.42
N ARG A 75 -13.93 -6.95 -10.49
CA ARG A 75 -14.35 -7.31 -11.85
C ARG A 75 -14.71 -8.79 -11.97
N LYS A 76 -13.88 -9.70 -11.43
CA LYS A 76 -14.17 -11.14 -11.43
C LYS A 76 -15.47 -11.46 -10.70
N ALA A 77 -15.75 -10.78 -9.58
CA ALA A 77 -17.00 -10.97 -8.84
C ALA A 77 -18.22 -10.49 -9.64
N VAL A 78 -18.12 -9.32 -10.29
CA VAL A 78 -19.18 -8.77 -11.16
C VAL A 78 -19.46 -9.71 -12.33
N PHE A 79 -18.43 -10.15 -13.06
CA PHE A 79 -18.61 -11.08 -14.18
C PHE A 79 -19.19 -12.43 -13.75
N ARG A 80 -18.80 -12.95 -12.58
CA ARG A 80 -19.39 -14.19 -12.04
C ARG A 80 -20.87 -14.02 -11.71
N PHE A 81 -21.27 -12.86 -11.20
CA PHE A 81 -22.67 -12.54 -10.94
C PHE A 81 -23.47 -12.40 -12.25
N LEU A 82 -22.93 -11.67 -13.22
CA LEU A 82 -23.56 -11.46 -14.53
C LEU A 82 -23.64 -12.74 -15.38
N ALA A 83 -22.67 -13.66 -15.27
CA ALA A 83 -22.68 -14.94 -15.98
C ALA A 83 -23.58 -16.00 -15.32
N LYS A 84 -24.07 -15.77 -14.09
CA LYS A 84 -24.93 -16.69 -13.35
C LYS A 84 -26.24 -17.06 -14.08
N PRO A 85 -27.01 -16.12 -14.70
CA PRO A 85 -28.20 -16.47 -15.47
C PRO A 85 -27.88 -17.26 -16.76
N PHE A 86 -26.76 -17.00 -17.41
CA PHE A 86 -26.39 -17.68 -18.66
C PHE A 86 -25.86 -19.11 -18.46
N ARG A 87 -25.43 -19.48 -17.25
CA ARG A 87 -25.01 -20.86 -16.89
C ARG A 87 -26.17 -21.82 -16.60
N ARG A 88 -27.42 -21.35 -16.59
CA ARG A 88 -28.57 -22.18 -16.21
C ARG A 88 -29.20 -22.95 -17.37
N ASN A 89 -28.78 -22.67 -18.61
CA ASN A 89 -29.34 -23.21 -19.85
C ASN A 89 -28.33 -24.00 -20.71
N ALA A 90 -27.21 -24.43 -20.13
CA ALA A 90 -26.20 -25.28 -20.77
C ALA A 90 -26.01 -26.57 -19.97
#